data_AF-A0A1H0Q576-F1
#
_entry.id   AF-A0A1H0Q576-F1
#
_cell.length_a   1.000
_cell.length_b   1.000
_cell.length_c   1.000
_cell.angle_alpha   90.00
_cell.angle_beta   90.00
_cell.angle_gamma   90.00
#
_symmetry.space_group_name_H-M   'P 1'
#
loop_
_entity.id
_entity.type
_entity.pdbx_description
1 polymer ?
#
loop_
_entity_poly.entity_id
_entity_poly.type
_entity_poly.pdbx_seq_one_letter_code
_entity_poly.pdbx_strand_id
1 'polypeptide(L)'
;MNESLMDTFKRYYADYRVAANVDQSFSDAYKAIAYHVINQTEQFAQGGNLDEVQNVIREFKEIGLSVGPSNDALKERFEQELVEQVLDREGK
;
A
#
# COMPACT_ATOMS: atom_id res chain seq x y z
N MET A 1 -0.42 3.04 16.91
CA MET A 1 -0.89 1.87 16.15
C MET A 1 0.05 1.73 14.97
N ASN A 2 0.55 0.53 14.67
CA ASN A 2 1.27 0.31 13.41
C ASN A 2 0.28 0.51 12.26
N GLU A 3 0.67 1.32 11.28
CA GLU A 3 -0.05 1.52 10.01
C GLU A 3 -0.18 0.16 9.29
N SER A 4 -1.34 -0.16 8.72
CA SER A 4 -1.50 -1.41 7.97
C SER A 4 -0.71 -1.37 6.65
N LEU A 5 -0.39 -2.52 6.07
CA LEU A 5 0.24 -2.53 4.74
C LEU A 5 -0.66 -1.90 3.67
N MET A 6 -1.98 -1.99 3.82
CA MET A 6 -2.93 -1.35 2.90
C MET A 6 -2.86 0.17 3.00
N ASP A 7 -2.77 0.74 4.20
CA ASP A 7 -2.61 2.18 4.40
C ASP A 7 -1.27 2.66 3.85
N THR A 8 -0.20 1.89 4.07
CA THR A 8 1.11 2.16 3.49
C THR A 8 1.07 2.13 1.96
N PHE A 9 0.33 1.19 1.37
CA PHE A 9 0.16 1.09 -0.08
C PHE A 9 -0.58 2.32 -0.64
N LYS A 10 -1.65 2.76 0.02
CA LYS A 10 -2.38 3.99 -0.35
C LYS A 10 -1.51 5.23 -0.23
N ARG A 11 -0.66 5.32 0.80
CA ARG A 11 0.29 6.43 0.93
C ARG A 11 1.29 6.46 -0.23
N TYR A 12 1.93 5.34 -0.56
CA TYR A 12 2.81 5.28 -1.73
C TYR A 12 2.08 5.64 -3.01
N TYR A 13 0.83 5.17 -3.18
CA TYR A 13 0.01 5.56 -4.31
C TYR A 13 -0.20 7.07 -4.39
N ALA A 14 -0.59 7.71 -3.29
CA ALA A 14 -0.76 9.16 -3.22
C ALA A 14 0.53 9.90 -3.59
N ASP A 15 1.68 9.43 -3.10
CA ASP A 15 2.99 10.02 -3.40
C ASP A 15 3.33 9.94 -4.90
N TYR A 16 3.07 8.79 -5.54
CA TYR A 16 3.30 8.63 -6.99
C TYR A 16 2.27 9.38 -7.84
N ARG A 17 1.02 9.53 -7.37
CA ARG A 17 -0.05 10.22 -8.09
C ARG A 17 0.23 11.70 -8.32
N VAL A 18 1.14 12.31 -7.57
CA VAL A 18 1.62 13.68 -7.80
C VAL A 18 2.33 13.82 -9.15
N ALA A 19 2.96 12.75 -9.66
CA ALA A 19 3.83 12.81 -10.84
C ALA A 19 3.39 11.90 -12.00
N ALA A 20 2.49 10.94 -11.77
CA ALA A 20 2.11 9.94 -12.77
C ALA A 20 0.59 9.70 -12.83
N ASN A 21 0.15 9.02 -13.90
CA ASN A 21 -1.24 8.60 -14.06
C ASN A 21 -1.61 7.44 -13.11
N VAL A 22 -2.89 7.09 -13.06
CA VAL A 22 -3.46 6.06 -12.16
C VAL A 22 -2.73 4.72 -12.30
N ASP A 23 -2.61 4.21 -13.52
CA ASP A 23 -2.03 2.87 -13.76
C ASP A 23 -0.56 2.81 -13.35
N GLN A 24 0.23 3.82 -13.74
CA GLN A 24 1.64 3.89 -13.41
C GLN A 24 1.84 4.05 -11.90
N SER A 25 1.09 4.96 -11.28
CA SER A 25 1.17 5.20 -9.83
C SER A 25 0.79 3.97 -9.02
N PHE A 26 -0.24 3.25 -9.45
CA PHE A 26 -0.66 2.00 -8.82
C PHE A 26 0.40 0.91 -8.95
N SER A 27 0.96 0.75 -10.15
CA SER A 27 2.05 -0.21 -10.40
C SER A 27 3.30 0.10 -9.58
N ASP A 28 3.70 1.36 -9.50
CA ASP A 28 4.89 1.77 -8.75
C ASP A 28 4.67 1.71 -7.25
N ALA A 29 3.49 2.06 -6.76
CA ALA A 29 3.10 1.86 -5.37
C ALA A 29 3.09 0.37 -4.99
N TYR A 30 2.65 -0.51 -5.89
CA TYR A 30 2.64 -1.95 -5.65
C TYR A 30 4.08 -2.52 -5.59
N LYS A 31 5.00 -2.03 -6.43
CA LYS A 31 6.43 -2.37 -6.31
C LYS A 31 7.01 -1.86 -5.00
N ALA A 32 6.70 -0.61 -4.62
CA ALA A 32 7.20 -0.01 -3.38
C ALA A 32 6.74 -0.78 -2.15
N ILE A 33 5.48 -1.21 -2.09
CA ILE A 33 4.99 -2.03 -0.97
C ILE A 33 5.64 -3.42 -0.95
N ALA A 34 5.92 -4.04 -2.11
CA ALA A 34 6.65 -5.30 -2.15
C ALA A 34 8.07 -5.16 -1.56
N TYR A 35 8.80 -4.10 -1.92
CA TYR A 35 10.11 -3.82 -1.31
C TYR A 35 10.02 -3.52 0.18
N HIS A 36 8.99 -2.78 0.60
CA HIS A 36 8.73 -2.50 2.00
C HIS A 36 8.53 -3.80 2.82
N VAL A 37 7.73 -4.74 2.31
CA VAL A 37 7.50 -6.05 2.95
C VAL A 37 8.78 -6.87 3.04
N ILE A 38 9.63 -6.86 1.99
CA ILE A 38 10.92 -7.54 2.02
C ILE A 38 11.80 -6.98 3.15
N ASN A 39 11.92 -5.66 3.24
CA ASN A 39 12.74 -5.01 4.27
C ASN A 39 12.20 -5.26 5.68
N GLN A 40 10.88 -5.16 5.89
CA GLN A 40 10.28 -5.45 7.19
C GLN A 40 10.47 -6.91 7.60
N THR A 41 10.31 -7.84 6.66
CA THR A 41 10.53 -9.26 6.91
C THR A 41 11.97 -9.53 7.35
N GLU A 42 12.96 -8.92 6.70
CA GLU A 42 14.36 -9.02 7.09
C GLU A 42 14.59 -8.49 8.51
N GLN A 43 14.07 -7.31 8.82
CA GLN A 43 14.21 -6.68 10.15
C GLN A 43 13.58 -7.54 11.26
N PHE A 44 12.38 -8.06 11.03
CA PHE A 44 11.70 -8.93 12.00
C PHE A 44 12.43 -10.25 12.18
N ALA A 45 12.94 -10.85 11.10
CA ALA A 45 13.71 -12.09 11.17
C ALA A 45 15.02 -11.91 11.95
N GLN A 46 15.75 -10.81 11.72
CA GLN A 46 16.97 -10.48 12.48
C GLN A 46 16.67 -10.26 13.96
N GLY A 47 15.50 -9.71 14.30
CA GLY A 47 15.02 -9.53 15.67
C GLY A 47 14.44 -10.78 16.33
N GLY A 48 14.32 -11.91 15.61
CA GLY A 48 13.68 -13.13 16.11
C GLY A 48 12.15 -13.06 16.23
N ASN A 49 11.52 -12.03 15.67
CA ASN A 49 10.08 -11.77 15.77
C ASN A 49 9.31 -12.48 14.64
N LEU A 50 9.24 -13.81 14.69
CA LEU A 50 8.60 -14.61 13.64
C LEU A 50 7.09 -14.38 13.52
N ASP A 51 6.41 -14.00 14.61
CA ASP A 51 4.99 -13.66 14.57
C ASP A 51 4.73 -12.42 13.71
N GLU A 52 5.63 -11.43 13.77
CA GLU A 52 5.55 -10.22 12.93
C GLU A 52 5.84 -10.53 11.46
N VAL A 53 6.77 -11.46 11.18
CA VAL A 53 6.97 -11.99 9.83
C VAL A 53 5.69 -12.65 9.31
N GLN A 54 5.01 -13.45 10.13
CA GLN A 54 3.76 -14.07 9.72
C GLN A 54 2.67 -13.03 9.44
N ASN A 55 2.57 -11.99 10.27
CA ASN A 55 1.60 -10.92 10.11
C ASN A 55 1.82 -10.13 8.82
N VAL A 56 3.05 -9.67 8.55
CA VAL A 56 3.34 -8.87 7.35
C VAL A 56 3.12 -9.69 6.07
N ILE A 57 3.47 -10.97 6.07
CA ILE A 57 3.23 -11.86 4.92
C ILE A 57 1.73 -12.13 4.73
N ARG A 58 0.95 -12.26 5.80
CA ARG A 58 -0.51 -12.42 5.71
C ARG A 58 -1.16 -11.19 5.08
N GLU A 59 -0.85 -10.00 5.58
CA GLU A 59 -1.40 -8.74 5.01
C GLU A 59 -0.98 -8.55 3.56
N PHE A 60 0.27 -8.86 3.20
CA PHE A 60 0.72 -8.72 1.81
C PHE A 60 -0.01 -9.69 0.87
N LYS A 61 -0.36 -10.89 1.33
CA LYS A 61 -1.20 -11.82 0.57
C LYS A 61 -2.61 -11.26 0.35
N GLU A 62 -3.20 -10.63 1.36
CA GLU A 62 -4.52 -9.99 1.25
C GLU A 62 -4.50 -8.86 0.20
N ILE A 63 -3.43 -8.06 0.16
CA ILE A 63 -3.20 -7.07 -0.91
C ILE A 63 -3.08 -7.76 -2.27
N GLY A 64 -2.26 -8.80 -2.39
CA GLY A 64 -2.09 -9.53 -3.66
C GLY A 64 -3.39 -10.09 -4.22
N LEU A 65 -4.27 -10.60 -3.35
CA LEU A 65 -5.62 -11.05 -3.72
C LEU A 65 -6.51 -9.89 -4.20
N SER A 66 -6.39 -8.72 -3.57
CA SER A 66 -7.14 -7.51 -3.94
C SER A 66 -6.65 -6.89 -5.25
N VAL A 67 -5.36 -7.03 -5.57
CA VAL A 67 -4.79 -6.60 -6.85
C VAL A 67 -5.23 -7.54 -7.97
N GLY A 68 -5.06 -8.85 -7.81
CA GLY A 68 -5.58 -9.86 -8.75
C GLY A 68 -5.36 -9.58 -10.24
N PRO A 69 -6.11 -10.25 -11.13
CA PRO A 69 -6.08 -9.98 -12.57
C PRO A 69 -6.85 -8.73 -13.00
N SER A 70 -7.81 -8.28 -12.18
CA SER A 70 -8.60 -7.07 -12.40
C SER A 70 -8.53 -6.21 -11.14
N ASN A 71 -7.84 -5.07 -11.23
CA ASN A 71 -7.60 -4.14 -10.13
C ASN A 71 -8.31 -2.80 -10.30
N ASP A 72 -9.19 -2.67 -11.29
CA ASP A 72 -9.82 -1.38 -11.62
C ASP A 72 -10.66 -0.84 -10.45
N ALA A 73 -11.46 -1.70 -9.80
CA ALA A 73 -12.21 -1.32 -8.61
C ALA A 73 -11.32 -0.87 -7.44
N LEU A 74 -10.14 -1.48 -7.29
CA LEU A 74 -9.18 -1.11 -6.25
C LEU A 74 -8.52 0.24 -6.56
N LYS A 75 -8.16 0.49 -7.83
CA LYS A 75 -7.66 1.80 -8.29
C LYS A 75 -8.70 2.90 -8.11
N GLU A 76 -9.95 2.65 -8.49
CA GLU A 76 -11.05 3.60 -8.29
C GLU A 76 -11.23 3.95 -6.81
N ARG A 77 -11.17 2.95 -5.93
CA ARG A 77 -11.20 3.18 -4.49
C ARG A 77 -10.03 4.04 -4.02
N PHE A 78 -8.83 3.79 -4.51
CA PHE A 78 -7.65 4.58 -4.16
C PHE A 78 -7.79 6.04 -4.62
N GLU A 79 -8.33 6.26 -5.82
CA GLU A 79 -8.62 7.60 -6.33
C GLU A 79 -9.68 8.32 -5.50
N GLN A 80 -10.77 7.64 -5.15
CA GLN A 80 -11.83 8.21 -4.31
C GLN A 80 -11.28 8.65 -2.96
N GLU A 81 -10.58 7.76 -2.25
CA GLU A 81 -10.00 8.06 -0.95
C GLU A 81 -8.93 9.17 -1.02
N LEU A 82 -8.17 9.25 -2.12
CA LEU A 82 -7.20 10.34 -2.33
C LEU A 82 -7.91 11.68 -2.51
N VAL A 83 -8.97 11.73 -3.32
CA VAL A 83 -9.76 12.95 -3.54
C VAL A 83 -10.41 13.41 -2.23
N GLU A 84 -11.00 12.49 -1.46
CA GLU A 84 -11.57 12.79 -0.14
C GLU A 84 -10.52 13.42 0.79
N GLN A 85 -9.31 12.86 0.84
CA GLN A 85 -8.22 13.40 1.66
C GLN A 85 -7.77 14.80 1.23
N VAL A 86 -7.80 15.11 -0.07
CA VAL A 86 -7.46 16.45 -0.57
C VAL A 86 -8.56 17.45 -0.18
N LEU A 87 -9.83 17.09 -0.40
CA LEU A 87 -10.97 17.95 -0.03
C LEU A 87 -11.02 18.23 1.47
N ASP A 88 -10.76 17.23 2.30
CA ASP A 88 -10.69 17.39 3.77
C ASP A 88 -9.53 18.30 4.22
N ARG A 89 -8.47 18.43 3.42
CA ARG A 89 -7.34 19.34 3.70
C ARG A 89 -7.64 20.77 3.26
N GLU A 90 -8.36 20.95 2.16
CA GLU A 90 -8.74 22.28 1.64
C GLU A 90 -9.95 22.90 2.37
N GLY A 91 -10.78 22.07 3.02
CA GLY A 91 -11.93 22.51 3.81
C GLY A 91 -11.61 22.94 5.25
N LYS A 92 -10.33 22.96 5.65
CA LYS A 92 -9.84 23.42 6.97
C LYS A 92 -9.04 24.71 6.84
#